data_AF-A0A0Q5TRT1-F1
#
_entry.id   AF-A0A0Q5TRT1-F1
#
_cell.length_a   1.000
_cell.length_b   1.000
_cell.length_c   1.000
_cell.angle_alpha   90.00
_cell.angle_beta   90.00
_cell.angle_gamma   90.00
#
_symmetry.space_group_name_H-M   'P 1'
#
loop_
_entity.id
_entity.type
_entity.pdbx_description
1 polymer ?
#
loop_
_entity_poly.entity_id
_entity_poly.type
_entity_poly.pdbx_seq_one_letter_code
_entity_poly.pdbx_strand_id
1 'polypeptide(L)'
;MKFPLYLYYEILIRLEEFVPNIGDYMSATEKENDCLIKTTTGQLLVPKAILMKQFDDPNFISKSEMVQLGQNFQLGGRLYNKL
;
A
#
# COMPACT_ATOMS: atom_id res chain seq x y z
N MET A 1 -0.45 -1.87 -16.64
CA MET A 1 0.81 -1.11 -16.80
C MET A 1 1.63 -1.51 -15.61
N LYS A 2 2.80 -2.14 -15.83
CA LYS A 2 3.59 -2.64 -14.71
C LYS A 2 4.28 -1.49 -13.99
N PHE A 3 3.94 -1.29 -12.72
CA PHE A 3 4.68 -0.35 -11.89
C PHE A 3 6.06 -0.91 -11.54
N PRO A 4 7.08 -0.05 -11.46
CA PRO A 4 8.40 -0.47 -10.98
C PRO A 4 8.34 -1.05 -9.58
N LEU A 5 9.17 -2.06 -9.31
CA LEU A 5 9.21 -2.74 -8.02
C LEU A 5 9.45 -1.79 -6.83
N TYR A 6 10.33 -0.79 -7.01
CA TYR A 6 10.66 0.18 -5.94
C TYR A 6 9.43 0.92 -5.42
N LEU A 7 8.42 1.13 -6.27
CA LEU A 7 7.20 1.85 -5.92
C LEU A 7 6.40 1.14 -4.82
N TYR A 8 6.39 -0.19 -4.85
CA TYR A 8 5.72 -0.99 -3.82
C TYR A 8 6.47 -0.90 -2.50
N TYR A 9 7.81 -0.94 -2.51
CA TYR A 9 8.62 -0.77 -1.31
C TYR A 9 8.44 0.62 -0.69
N GLU A 10 8.47 1.68 -1.50
CA GLU A 10 8.28 3.05 -0.99
C GLU A 10 6.91 3.25 -0.34
N ILE A 11 5.83 2.75 -0.96
CA ILE A 11 4.50 2.82 -0.37
C ILE A 11 4.45 2.09 0.98
N LEU A 12 5.03 0.90 1.07
CA LEU A 12 5.07 0.14 2.32
C LEU A 12 5.85 0.88 3.40
N ILE A 13 7.03 1.42 3.08
CA ILE A 13 7.86 2.22 4.01
C ILE A 13 7.06 3.43 4.53
N ARG A 14 6.36 4.16 3.65
CA ARG A 14 5.53 5.30 4.09
C ARG A 14 4.37 4.86 4.98
N LEU A 15 3.82 3.66 4.77
CA LEU A 15 2.71 3.13 5.56
C LEU A 15 3.14 2.63 6.94
N GLU A 16 4.42 2.33 7.18
CA GLU A 16 4.92 1.92 8.50
C GLU A 16 4.63 2.95 9.60
N GLU A 17 4.54 4.25 9.26
CA GLU A 17 4.10 5.31 10.18
C GLU A 17 2.71 5.02 10.78
N PHE A 18 1.81 4.39 10.02
CA PHE A 18 0.41 4.17 10.38
C PHE A 18 0.10 2.70 10.70
N VAL A 19 0.85 1.78 10.10
CA VAL A 19 0.69 0.33 10.22
C VAL A 19 2.05 -0.28 10.60
N PRO A 20 2.46 -0.24 11.88
CA PRO A 20 3.81 -0.65 12.30
C PRO A 20 4.16 -2.13 12.02
N ASN A 21 3.17 -2.99 11.79
CA ASN A 21 3.35 -4.42 11.52
C ASN A 21 3.02 -4.77 10.05
N ILE A 22 3.22 -3.83 9.12
CA ILE A 22 2.87 -4.03 7.70
C ILE A 22 3.69 -5.13 7.01
N GLY A 23 4.90 -5.41 7.51
CA GLY A 23 5.78 -6.47 7.00
C GLY A 23 6.46 -6.12 5.66
N ASP A 24 7.26 -7.07 5.17
CA ASP A 24 8.05 -6.89 3.95
C ASP A 24 7.26 -7.24 2.69
N TYR A 25 7.55 -6.58 1.57
CA TYR A 25 6.97 -6.91 0.27
C TYR A 25 7.21 -8.39 -0.11
N MET A 26 6.17 -9.06 -0.59
CA MET A 26 6.28 -10.40 -1.19
C MET A 26 5.90 -10.41 -2.68
N SER A 27 4.76 -9.81 -3.03
CA SER A 27 4.26 -9.80 -4.41
C SER A 27 3.25 -8.69 -4.64
N ALA A 28 3.06 -8.33 -5.91
CA ALA A 28 2.03 -7.42 -6.38
C ALA A 28 1.21 -8.09 -7.49
N THR A 29 -0.10 -7.96 -7.44
CA THR A 29 -1.03 -8.42 -8.49
C THR A 29 -1.88 -7.24 -8.95
N GLU A 30 -1.66 -6.80 -10.19
CA GLU A 30 -2.49 -5.77 -10.82
C GLU A 30 -3.90 -6.30 -11.12
N LYS A 31 -4.90 -5.49 -10.78
CA LYS A 31 -6.30 -5.60 -11.23
C LYS A 31 -6.62 -4.43 -12.15
N GLU A 32 -7.88 -4.21 -12.50
CA GLU A 32 -8.28 -3.11 -13.40
C GLU A 32 -7.91 -1.74 -12.81
N ASN A 33 -8.40 -1.42 -11.62
CA ASN A 33 -8.20 -0.11 -10.97
C ASN A 33 -7.27 -0.13 -9.76
N ASP A 34 -6.88 -1.32 -9.29
CA ASP A 34 -6.10 -1.50 -8.06
C ASP A 34 -4.89 -2.41 -8.28
N CYS A 35 -4.01 -2.44 -7.30
CA CYS A 35 -2.94 -3.42 -7.16
C CYS A 35 -3.03 -4.07 -5.78
N LEU A 36 -3.15 -5.41 -5.73
CA LEU A 36 -3.07 -6.16 -4.49
C LEU A 36 -1.61 -6.40 -4.15
N ILE A 37 -1.10 -5.73 -3.12
CA ILE A 37 0.23 -5.94 -2.56
C ILE A 37 0.11 -6.94 -1.41
N LYS A 38 0.90 -8.02 -1.47
CA LYS A 38 1.05 -8.97 -0.36
C LYS A 38 2.37 -8.70 0.36
N THR A 39 2.31 -8.73 1.68
CA THR A 39 3.46 -8.64 2.56
C THR A 39 3.60 -9.90 3.40
N THR A 40 4.70 -10.02 4.14
CA THR A 40 4.95 -11.15 5.05
C THR A 40 3.91 -11.27 6.17
N THR A 41 3.20 -10.20 6.51
CA THR A 41 2.21 -10.18 7.60
C THR A 41 0.77 -10.02 7.11
N GLY A 42 0.54 -9.63 5.86
CA GLY A 42 -0.80 -9.33 5.38
C GLY A 42 -0.88 -8.94 3.92
N GLN A 43 -1.92 -8.17 3.59
CA GLN A 43 -2.14 -7.67 2.24
C GLN A 43 -2.81 -6.30 2.24
N LEU A 44 -2.62 -5.56 1.16
CA LEU A 44 -3.16 -4.23 0.95
C LEU A 44 -3.66 -4.09 -0.48
N LEU A 45 -4.86 -3.56 -0.65
CA LEU A 45 -5.36 -3.15 -1.96
C LEU A 45 -5.02 -1.66 -2.15
N VAL A 46 -4.13 -1.36 -3.10
CA VAL A 46 -3.68 0.01 -3.39
C VAL A 46 -4.33 0.48 -4.70
N PRO A 47 -5.08 1.59 -4.69
CA PRO A 47 -5.59 2.17 -5.92
C PRO A 47 -4.45 2.56 -6.87
N LYS A 48 -4.59 2.26 -8.17
CA LYS A 48 -3.56 2.63 -9.16
C LYS A 48 -3.35 4.14 -9.24
N ALA A 49 -4.37 4.94 -8.94
CA ALA A 49 -4.23 6.39 -8.85
C ALA A 49 -3.21 6.81 -7.78
N ILE A 50 -3.14 6.11 -6.64
CA ILE A 50 -2.12 6.36 -5.61
C ILE A 50 -0.74 5.94 -6.11
N LEU A 51 -0.62 4.80 -6.80
CA LEU A 51 0.64 4.36 -7.39
C LEU A 51 1.14 5.34 -8.46
N MET A 52 0.26 5.87 -9.31
CA MET A 52 0.63 6.90 -10.27
C MET A 52 1.12 8.18 -9.59
N LYS A 53 0.41 8.66 -8.56
CA LYS A 53 0.87 9.80 -7.76
C LYS A 53 2.26 9.55 -7.16
N GLN A 54 2.48 8.38 -6.53
CA GLN A 54 3.78 8.01 -5.97
C GLN A 54 4.88 8.02 -7.05
N PHE A 55 4.57 7.53 -8.25
CA PHE A 55 5.52 7.45 -9.36
C PHE A 55 5.89 8.84 -9.90
N ASP A 56 4.91 9.74 -10.00
CA ASP A 56 5.11 11.09 -10.52
C ASP A 56 5.78 12.00 -9.48
N ASP A 57 5.18 12.15 -8.29
CA ASP A 57 5.71 12.88 -7.14
C ASP A 57 5.05 12.40 -5.84
N PRO A 58 5.79 11.77 -4.91
CA PRO A 58 5.27 11.29 -3.63
C PRO A 58 4.50 12.34 -2.80
N ASN A 59 4.77 13.64 -3.00
CA ASN A 59 4.10 14.75 -2.31
C ASN A 59 2.65 14.97 -2.79
N PHE A 60 2.25 14.38 -3.92
CA PHE A 60 0.85 14.39 -4.39
C PHE A 60 -0.09 13.48 -3.59
N ILE A 61 0.47 12.65 -2.71
CA ILE A 61 -0.29 11.82 -1.79
C ILE A 61 -0.30 12.51 -0.43
N SER A 62 -1.48 12.99 -0.05
CA SER A 62 -1.69 13.62 1.24
C SER A 62 -1.56 12.63 2.41
N LYS A 63 -1.27 13.14 3.61
CA LYS A 63 -1.24 12.32 4.82
C LYS A 63 -2.59 11.62 5.08
N SER A 64 -3.71 12.28 4.80
CA SER A 64 -5.04 11.67 4.91
C SER A 64 -5.24 10.50 3.95
N GLU A 65 -4.76 10.60 2.71
CA GLU A 65 -4.81 9.48 1.75
C GLU A 65 -3.96 8.29 2.24
N MET A 66 -2.78 8.55 2.80
CA MET A 66 -1.94 7.49 3.38
C MET A 66 -2.60 6.82 4.60
N VAL A 67 -3.22 7.61 5.48
CA VAL A 67 -3.97 7.07 6.63
C VAL A 67 -5.13 6.20 6.16
N GLN A 68 -5.94 6.68 5.21
CA GLN A 68 -7.04 5.90 4.62
C GLN A 68 -6.55 4.63 3.94
N LEU A 69 -5.41 4.69 3.25
CA LEU A 69 -4.80 3.51 2.65
C LEU A 69 -4.37 2.50 3.73
N GLY A 70 -3.74 2.95 4.82
CA GLY A 70 -3.34 2.09 5.93
C GLY A 70 -4.52 1.40 6.64
N GLN A 71 -5.67 2.07 6.75
CA GLN A 71 -6.90 1.48 7.32
C GLN A 71 -7.42 0.27 6.52
N ASN A 72 -7.06 0.17 5.23
CA ASN A 72 -7.46 -0.94 4.37
C ASN A 72 -6.51 -2.14 4.45
N PHE A 73 -5.43 -2.06 5.25
CA PHE A 73 -4.51 -3.18 5.44
C PHE A 73 -5.22 -4.37 6.10
N GLN A 74 -4.90 -5.59 5.65
CA GLN A 74 -5.48 -6.82 6.16
C GLN A 74 -4.38 -7.71 6.74
N LEU A 75 -4.25 -7.73 8.07
CA LEU A 75 -3.31 -8.59 8.79
C LEU A 75 -3.78 -10.05 8.71
N GLY A 76 -2.93 -10.97 8.26
CA GLY A 76 -3.27 -12.39 8.13
C GLY A 76 -4.50 -12.67 7.24
N GLY A 77 -4.87 -11.73 6.36
CA GLY A 77 -6.09 -11.82 5.54
C GLY A 77 -7.39 -11.40 6.25
N ARG A 78 -7.32 -10.74 7.42
CA ARG A 78 -8.47 -10.11 8.12
C ARG A 78 -8.22 -8.60 8.25
N LEU A 79 -9.26 -7.78 8.12
CA LEU A 79 -9.18 -6.30 8.19
C LEU A 79 -8.49 -5.82 9.48
N TYR A 80 -7.50 -4.95 9.35
CA TYR A 80 -6.79 -4.31 10.46
C TYR A 80 -7.63 -3.14 10.99
N ASN A 81 -8.53 -3.41 11.94
CA ASN A 81 -9.19 -2.36 12.71
C ASN A 81 -8.32 -1.99 13.91
N LYS A 82 -7.69 -0.83 13.88
CA LYS A 82 -7.15 -0.19 15.08
C LYS A 82 -8.26 0.69 15.67
N LEU A 83 -8.80 0.26 16.82
CA LEU A 83 -9.72 1.05 17.64
C LEU A 83 -9.07 2.38 18.06
#